data_AF-A0A254NSK5-F1
#
_entry.id   AF-A0A254NSK5-F1
#
_cell.length_a   1.000
_cell.length_b   1.000
_cell.length_c   1.000
_cell.angle_alpha   90.00
_cell.angle_beta   90.00
_cell.angle_gamma   90.00
#
_symmetry.space_group_name_H-M   'P 1'
#
loop_
_entity.id
_entity.type
_entity.pdbx_description
1 polymer ?
#
loop_
_entity_poly.entity_id
_entity_poly.type
_entity_poly.pdbx_seq_one_letter_code
_entity_poly.pdbx_strand_id
1 'polypeptide(L)'
;MRFSEETKREMQRAFEECREAIRAYPAPYAQTGVRYLDRFDPQRGSGPTNYICCLLPYWLRQAAAASLETCRRIAEANVFGMLHFHLLDEQTDRSDKPDRARIALSQLFNAEMNARYAEIFRSPKNFRTALLRCSAEWAAGIASERGTDPFFERPELIAARSAPLLLCPLALFENDDRMRARALHAVQEALITLQMADDWADYAEDLQEGSYNCLVSLHRRERALPLEAPLTSGDIDQAVYAGGMLGRYAEYASRRQTELESYRADFPGLIDFHAALAGDLERIASGIETEKQRLALGGLNYWLLGRDHPS
;
A
#
# COMPACT_ATOMS: atom_id res chain seq x y z
N MET A 1 -2.33 14.77 1.81
CA MET A 1 -3.56 14.95 2.64
C MET A 1 -3.22 15.63 3.97
N ARG A 2 -4.02 16.60 4.47
CA ARG A 2 -3.84 17.14 5.83
C ARG A 2 -4.79 16.43 6.79
N PHE A 3 -4.26 15.62 7.69
CA PHE A 3 -5.09 14.94 8.70
C PHE A 3 -5.58 15.91 9.78
N SER A 4 -6.82 15.71 10.23
CA SER A 4 -7.35 16.41 11.39
C SER A 4 -6.57 16.01 12.65
N GLU A 5 -6.60 16.86 13.67
CA GLU A 5 -5.97 16.54 14.97
C GLU A 5 -6.62 15.32 15.65
N GLU A 6 -7.91 15.07 15.40
CA GLU A 6 -8.58 13.86 15.88
C GLU A 6 -8.03 12.61 15.19
N THR A 7 -7.91 12.65 13.85
CA THR A 7 -7.34 11.56 13.06
C THR A 7 -5.92 11.20 13.51
N LYS A 8 -5.07 12.20 13.75
CA LYS A 8 -3.70 11.98 14.24
C LYS A 8 -3.69 11.33 15.63
N ARG A 9 -4.58 11.75 16.53
CA ARG A 9 -4.70 11.16 17.87
C ARG A 9 -5.13 9.70 17.81
N GLU A 10 -6.11 9.36 16.97
CA GLU A 10 -6.57 7.98 16.84
C GLU A 10 -5.50 7.06 16.23
N MET A 11 -4.71 7.55 15.28
CA MET A 11 -3.54 6.82 14.78
C MET A 11 -2.50 6.60 15.88
N GLN A 12 -2.10 7.67 16.58
CA GLN A 12 -1.14 7.58 17.67
C GLN A 12 -1.59 6.61 18.75
N ARG A 13 -2.88 6.64 19.09
CA ARG A 13 -3.48 5.73 20.05
C ARG A 13 -3.31 4.27 19.60
N ALA A 14 -3.67 3.94 18.36
CA ALA A 14 -3.55 2.57 17.86
C ALA A 14 -2.10 2.04 17.97
N PHE A 15 -1.11 2.86 17.59
CA PHE A 15 0.29 2.49 17.72
C PHE A 15 0.74 2.32 19.18
N GLU A 16 0.32 3.18 20.11
CA GLU A 16 0.70 3.02 21.52
C GLU A 16 0.05 1.78 22.15
N GLU A 17 -1.22 1.51 21.86
CA GLU A 17 -1.89 0.29 22.35
C GLU A 17 -1.21 -0.99 21.83
N CYS A 18 -0.84 -1.01 20.54
CA CYS A 18 -0.05 -2.11 19.99
C CYS A 18 1.33 -2.21 20.64
N ARG A 19 1.98 -1.08 20.93
CA ARG A 19 3.29 -1.04 21.60
C ARG A 19 3.23 -1.64 23.00
N GLU A 20 2.22 -1.29 23.79
CA GLU A 20 2.02 -1.86 25.12
C GLU A 20 1.79 -3.37 25.06
N ALA A 21 0.96 -3.84 24.14
CA ALA A 21 0.75 -5.28 23.94
C ALA A 21 2.06 -6.00 23.56
N ILE A 22 2.87 -5.43 22.66
CA ILE A 22 4.16 -6.01 22.25
C ILE A 22 5.16 -6.04 23.41
N ARG A 23 5.16 -5.06 24.33
CA ARG A 23 6.04 -5.05 25.51
C ARG A 23 5.82 -6.26 26.42
N ALA A 24 4.64 -6.88 26.38
CA ALA A 24 4.32 -8.09 27.14
C ALA A 24 4.86 -9.39 26.50
N TYR A 25 5.43 -9.34 25.29
CA TYR A 25 5.97 -10.53 24.63
C TYR A 25 7.18 -11.11 25.37
N PRO A 26 7.45 -12.43 25.24
CA PRO A 26 8.64 -13.03 25.81
C PRO A 26 9.91 -12.46 25.17
N ALA A 27 10.99 -12.37 25.95
CA ALA A 27 12.30 -11.99 25.39
C ALA A 27 12.77 -12.99 24.31
N PRO A 28 13.40 -12.54 23.21
CA PRO A 28 13.78 -11.15 22.90
C PRO A 28 12.70 -10.36 22.12
N TYR A 29 11.50 -10.91 21.94
CA TYR A 29 10.50 -10.39 21.03
C TYR A 29 9.85 -9.09 21.48
N ALA A 30 9.79 -8.79 22.77
CA ALA A 30 9.31 -7.48 23.24
C ALA A 30 10.13 -6.32 22.67
N GLN A 31 11.45 -6.36 22.84
CA GLN A 31 12.31 -5.28 22.35
C GLN A 31 12.36 -5.24 20.82
N THR A 32 12.51 -6.41 20.17
CA THR A 32 12.58 -6.49 18.71
C THR A 32 11.25 -6.10 18.06
N GLY A 33 10.12 -6.50 18.64
CA GLY A 33 8.79 -6.14 18.16
C GLY A 33 8.52 -4.65 18.26
N VAL A 34 8.86 -4.01 19.39
CA VAL A 34 8.69 -2.54 19.54
C VAL A 34 9.54 -1.80 18.50
N ARG A 35 10.81 -2.19 18.33
CA ARG A 35 11.66 -1.59 17.28
C ARG A 35 11.08 -1.77 15.88
N TYR A 36 10.45 -2.93 15.62
CA TYR A 36 9.85 -3.20 14.33
C TYR A 36 8.60 -2.35 14.10
N LEU A 37 7.71 -2.23 15.10
CA LEU A 37 6.55 -1.34 15.07
C LEU A 37 6.95 0.12 14.82
N ASP A 38 7.99 0.60 15.50
CA ASP A 38 8.42 2.01 15.43
C ASP A 38 8.88 2.43 14.01
N ARG A 39 9.23 1.49 13.11
CA ARG A 39 9.54 1.77 11.69
C ARG A 39 8.32 2.31 10.94
N PHE A 40 7.12 1.91 11.34
CA PHE A 40 5.85 2.26 10.71
C PHE A 40 5.12 3.37 11.45
N ASP A 41 5.58 3.77 12.63
CA ASP A 41 4.92 4.79 13.43
C ASP A 41 5.07 6.17 12.76
N PRO A 42 3.96 6.83 12.37
CA PRO A 42 3.92 8.18 11.80
C PRO A 42 4.79 9.22 12.51
N GLN A 43 4.95 9.09 13.83
CA GLN A 43 5.58 10.09 14.68
C GLN A 43 7.07 9.81 14.93
N ARG A 44 7.55 8.61 14.62
CA ARG A 44 8.88 8.14 15.00
C ARG A 44 9.70 7.63 13.83
N GLY A 45 9.05 7.15 12.77
CA GLY A 45 9.70 6.64 11.57
C GLY A 45 9.87 7.69 10.47
N SER A 46 10.78 7.41 9.54
CA SER A 46 10.91 8.07 8.24
C SER A 46 10.29 7.26 7.09
N GLY A 47 9.61 6.14 7.40
CA GLY A 47 9.11 5.17 6.43
C GLY A 47 7.85 5.63 5.69
N PRO A 48 7.50 4.96 4.57
CA PRO A 48 6.30 5.26 3.81
C PRO A 48 5.06 5.14 4.70
N THR A 49 4.20 6.13 4.55
CA THR A 49 3.21 6.53 5.54
C THR A 49 1.86 5.87 5.25
N ASN A 50 1.86 4.53 5.22
CA ASN A 50 0.69 3.76 4.82
C ASN A 50 -0.29 3.58 6.00
N TYR A 51 -0.90 4.70 6.41
CA TYR A 51 -1.82 4.78 7.55
C TYR A 51 -3.21 4.19 7.28
N ILE A 52 -3.45 3.64 6.08
CA ILE A 52 -4.73 3.01 5.75
C ILE A 52 -5.09 1.90 6.75
N CYS A 53 -4.12 1.14 7.25
CA CYS A 53 -4.35 0.11 8.27
C CYS A 53 -5.03 0.68 9.53
N CYS A 54 -4.66 1.89 9.94
CA CYS A 54 -5.25 2.58 11.08
C CYS A 54 -6.55 3.29 10.72
N LEU A 55 -6.59 3.95 9.56
CA LEU A 55 -7.66 4.91 9.24
C LEU A 55 -8.89 4.29 8.57
N LEU A 56 -8.71 3.16 7.90
CA LEU A 56 -9.79 2.45 7.20
C LEU A 56 -11.07 2.26 8.05
N PRO A 57 -11.02 1.76 9.30
CA PRO A 57 -12.23 1.59 10.09
C PRO A 57 -12.97 2.92 10.37
N TYR A 58 -12.25 4.04 10.43
CA TYR A 58 -12.86 5.36 10.64
C TYR A 58 -13.51 5.90 9.36
N TRP A 59 -12.90 5.64 8.20
CA TRP A 59 -13.47 6.02 6.91
C TRP A 59 -14.73 5.24 6.55
N LEU A 60 -14.86 4.01 7.05
CA LEU A 60 -16.06 3.18 6.88
C LEU A 60 -17.10 3.37 7.98
N ARG A 61 -16.77 4.09 9.07
CA ARG A 61 -17.56 4.18 10.31
C ARG A 61 -19.00 4.61 10.07
N GLN A 62 -19.20 5.67 9.28
CA GLN A 62 -20.52 6.27 9.06
C GLN A 62 -21.46 5.30 8.34
N ALA A 63 -21.01 4.72 7.22
CA ALA A 63 -21.78 3.74 6.47
C ALA A 63 -22.08 2.47 7.28
N ALA A 64 -21.14 2.05 8.14
CA ALA A 64 -21.31 0.87 9.00
C ALA A 64 -22.15 1.14 10.26
N ALA A 65 -22.50 2.40 10.55
CA ALA A 65 -23.03 2.82 11.85
C ALA A 65 -22.21 2.28 13.03
N ALA A 66 -20.88 2.20 12.86
CA ALA A 66 -19.98 1.58 13.83
C ALA A 66 -19.65 2.52 14.98
N SER A 67 -19.49 1.95 16.17
CA SER A 67 -19.02 2.71 17.33
C SER A 67 -17.54 3.10 17.18
N LEU A 68 -17.14 4.20 17.82
CA LEU A 68 -15.72 4.60 17.87
C LEU A 68 -14.83 3.49 18.45
N GLU A 69 -15.34 2.79 19.47
CA GLU A 69 -14.63 1.68 20.11
C GLU A 69 -14.41 0.50 19.16
N THR A 70 -15.41 0.17 18.35
CA THR A 70 -15.26 -0.84 17.28
C THR A 70 -14.17 -0.42 16.29
N CYS A 71 -14.15 0.85 15.87
CA CYS A 71 -13.12 1.35 14.95
C CYS A 71 -11.71 1.24 15.55
N ARG A 72 -11.55 1.59 16.83
CA ARG A 72 -10.29 1.49 17.57
C ARG A 72 -9.76 0.06 17.62
N ARG A 73 -10.62 -0.89 18.00
CA ARG A 73 -10.25 -2.32 18.08
C ARG A 73 -9.86 -2.88 16.70
N ILE A 74 -10.55 -2.49 15.64
CA ILE A 74 -10.19 -2.86 14.26
C ILE A 74 -8.85 -2.22 13.86
N ALA A 75 -8.62 -0.94 14.17
CA ALA A 75 -7.37 -0.27 13.83
C ALA A 75 -6.16 -0.96 14.49
N GLU A 76 -6.28 -1.31 15.77
CA GLU A 76 -5.25 -2.07 16.50
C GLU A 76 -5.03 -3.46 15.88
N ALA A 77 -6.10 -4.18 15.52
CA ALA A 77 -5.99 -5.48 14.85
C ALA A 77 -5.30 -5.36 13.47
N ASN A 78 -5.62 -4.31 12.71
CA ASN A 78 -5.00 -4.02 11.42
C ASN A 78 -3.51 -3.70 11.53
N VAL A 79 -3.07 -2.98 12.58
CA VAL A 79 -1.65 -2.72 12.81
C VAL A 79 -0.91 -4.05 13.03
N PHE A 80 -1.43 -4.95 13.85
CA PHE A 80 -0.84 -6.28 14.01
C PHE A 80 -0.84 -7.10 12.71
N GLY A 81 -1.91 -7.02 11.93
CA GLY A 81 -1.97 -7.63 10.60
C GLY A 81 -0.89 -7.10 9.68
N MET A 82 -0.77 -5.77 9.55
CA MET A 82 0.28 -5.11 8.77
C MET A 82 1.67 -5.61 9.17
N LEU A 83 2.01 -5.62 10.46
CA LEU A 83 3.31 -6.08 10.93
C LEU A 83 3.57 -7.57 10.64
N HIS A 84 2.54 -8.41 10.79
CA HIS A 84 2.65 -9.84 10.51
C HIS A 84 2.94 -10.08 9.02
N PHE A 85 2.11 -9.52 8.14
CA PHE A 85 2.21 -9.77 6.71
C PHE A 85 3.41 -9.08 6.07
N HIS A 86 3.80 -7.88 6.54
CA HIS A 86 5.03 -7.24 6.10
C HIS A 86 6.28 -8.06 6.48
N LEU A 87 6.29 -8.75 7.63
CA LEU A 87 7.39 -9.67 7.94
C LEU A 87 7.39 -10.90 7.04
N LEU A 88 6.22 -11.44 6.66
CA LEU A 88 6.16 -12.58 5.75
C LEU A 88 6.62 -12.20 4.34
N ASP A 89 6.26 -11.01 3.89
CA ASP A 89 6.66 -10.42 2.62
C ASP A 89 8.19 -10.25 2.56
N GLU A 90 8.77 -9.56 3.56
CA GLU A 90 10.23 -9.41 3.73
C GLU A 90 10.98 -10.77 3.82
N GLN A 91 10.32 -11.87 4.19
CA GLN A 91 10.95 -13.21 4.21
C GLN A 91 10.77 -13.96 2.89
N THR A 92 9.78 -13.59 2.09
CA THR A 92 9.50 -14.22 0.80
C THR A 92 10.43 -13.67 -0.28
N ASP A 93 10.71 -12.37 -0.24
CA ASP A 93 11.50 -11.65 -1.25
C ASP A 93 13.01 -11.86 -1.06
N ARG A 94 13.43 -12.20 0.16
CA ARG A 94 14.84 -12.45 0.46
C ARG A 94 15.33 -13.77 -0.13
N SER A 95 16.43 -13.70 -0.87
CA SER A 95 17.16 -14.88 -1.38
C SER A 95 17.94 -15.65 -0.31
N ASP A 96 18.05 -15.09 0.90
CA ASP A 96 18.80 -15.67 2.03
C ASP A 96 18.02 -16.76 2.77
N LYS A 97 18.71 -17.47 3.68
CA LYS A 97 18.07 -18.42 4.59
C LYS A 97 16.99 -17.72 5.44
N PRO A 98 15.83 -18.36 5.70
CA PRO A 98 14.77 -17.78 6.52
C PRO A 98 15.24 -17.39 7.92
N ASP A 99 14.93 -16.16 8.33
CA ASP A 99 15.21 -15.64 9.66
C ASP A 99 14.16 -16.16 10.65
N ARG A 100 14.56 -17.19 11.41
CA ARG A 100 13.69 -17.85 12.39
C ARG A 100 13.15 -16.88 13.45
N ALA A 101 13.91 -15.86 13.83
CA ALA A 101 13.47 -14.90 14.84
C ALA A 101 12.36 -13.99 14.29
N ARG A 102 12.47 -13.58 13.02
CA ARG A 102 11.41 -12.83 12.33
C ARG A 102 10.16 -13.66 12.13
N ILE A 103 10.30 -14.93 11.77
CA ILE A 103 9.16 -15.85 11.65
C ILE A 103 8.44 -16.00 13.01
N ALA A 104 9.18 -16.23 14.09
CA ALA A 104 8.59 -16.35 15.41
C ALA A 104 7.91 -15.06 15.87
N LEU A 105 8.51 -13.90 15.61
CA LEU A 105 7.92 -12.60 15.89
C LEU A 105 6.63 -12.38 15.07
N SER A 106 6.63 -12.75 13.79
CA SER A 106 5.44 -12.60 12.95
C SER A 106 4.27 -13.43 13.47
N GLN A 107 4.52 -14.62 14.04
CA GLN A 107 3.47 -15.44 14.65
C GLN A 107 2.86 -14.79 15.90
N LEU A 108 3.63 -14.04 16.69
CA LEU A 108 3.10 -13.29 17.82
C LEU A 108 2.17 -12.17 17.36
N PHE A 109 2.55 -11.45 16.29
CA PHE A 109 1.68 -10.45 15.67
C PHE A 109 0.40 -11.06 15.09
N ASN A 110 0.50 -12.23 14.43
CA ASN A 110 -0.66 -12.96 13.92
C ASN A 110 -1.63 -13.35 15.05
N ALA A 111 -1.10 -13.85 16.17
CA ALA A 111 -1.92 -14.20 17.33
C ALA A 111 -2.70 -13.00 17.87
N GLU A 112 -2.08 -11.82 18.00
CA GLU A 112 -2.75 -10.58 18.40
C GLU A 112 -3.83 -10.15 17.40
N MET A 113 -3.52 -10.13 16.10
CA MET A 113 -4.48 -9.80 15.05
C MET A 113 -5.71 -10.72 15.14
N ASN A 114 -5.49 -12.03 15.24
CA ASN A 114 -6.57 -13.01 15.30
C ASN A 114 -7.42 -12.88 16.55
N ALA A 115 -6.79 -12.71 17.72
CA ALA A 115 -7.50 -12.54 18.98
C ALA A 115 -8.43 -11.33 18.92
N ARG A 116 -7.91 -10.19 18.44
CA ARG A 116 -8.67 -8.94 18.33
C ARG A 116 -9.82 -9.04 17.33
N TYR A 117 -9.58 -9.61 16.15
CA TYR A 117 -10.66 -9.82 15.17
C TYR A 117 -11.71 -10.83 15.65
N ALA A 118 -11.31 -11.91 16.31
CA ALA A 118 -12.24 -12.91 16.83
C ALA A 118 -13.28 -12.31 17.79
N GLU A 119 -12.91 -11.28 18.54
CA GLU A 119 -13.82 -10.57 19.45
C GLU A 119 -14.66 -9.45 18.77
N ILE A 120 -14.38 -9.12 17.51
CA ILE A 120 -15.11 -8.11 16.74
C ILE A 120 -16.22 -8.76 15.92
N PHE A 121 -15.94 -9.90 15.29
CA PHE A 121 -16.93 -10.64 14.52
C PHE A 121 -18.03 -11.21 15.42
N ARG A 122 -19.28 -11.24 14.93
CA ARG A 122 -20.42 -11.75 15.72
C ARG A 122 -20.38 -13.25 15.96
N SER A 123 -19.64 -13.98 15.13
CA SER A 123 -19.53 -15.44 15.20
C SER A 123 -18.12 -15.91 14.86
N PRO A 124 -17.57 -16.88 15.62
CA PRO A 124 -16.31 -17.54 15.26
C PRO A 124 -16.33 -18.15 13.86
N LYS A 125 -17.50 -18.60 13.38
CA LYS A 125 -17.65 -19.14 12.02
C LYS A 125 -17.40 -18.06 10.97
N ASN A 126 -18.00 -16.88 11.16
CA ASN A 126 -17.91 -15.78 10.19
C ASN A 126 -16.49 -15.20 10.18
N PHE A 127 -15.86 -15.07 11.36
CA PHE A 127 -14.45 -14.73 11.44
C PHE A 127 -13.57 -15.75 10.69
N ARG A 128 -13.75 -17.04 10.96
CA ARG A 128 -12.97 -18.10 10.28
C ARG A 128 -13.12 -18.03 8.76
N THR A 129 -14.34 -17.85 8.26
CA THR A 129 -14.59 -17.74 6.82
C THR A 129 -13.91 -16.50 6.24
N ALA A 130 -14.00 -15.35 6.92
CA ALA A 130 -13.34 -14.12 6.50
C ALA A 130 -11.80 -14.26 6.49
N LEU A 131 -11.22 -14.82 7.55
CA LEU A 131 -9.78 -15.04 7.68
C LEU A 131 -9.27 -15.99 6.60
N LEU A 132 -9.92 -17.13 6.39
CA LEU A 132 -9.53 -18.08 5.33
C LEU A 132 -9.58 -17.44 3.94
N ARG A 133 -10.59 -16.61 3.67
CA ARG A 133 -10.69 -15.87 2.42
C ARG A 133 -9.51 -14.92 2.25
N CYS A 134 -9.26 -14.04 3.23
CA CYS A 134 -8.17 -13.07 3.15
C CYS A 134 -6.79 -13.76 3.04
N SER A 135 -6.56 -14.84 3.80
CA SER A 135 -5.31 -15.61 3.72
C SER A 135 -5.14 -16.31 2.36
N ALA A 136 -6.22 -16.84 1.78
CA ALA A 136 -6.17 -17.45 0.46
C ALA A 136 -5.92 -16.42 -0.65
N GLU A 137 -6.56 -15.25 -0.56
CA GLU A 137 -6.29 -14.12 -1.47
C GLU A 137 -4.83 -13.68 -1.37
N TRP A 138 -4.30 -13.46 -0.15
CA TRP A 138 -2.89 -13.13 0.06
C TRP A 138 -1.93 -14.16 -0.55
N ALA A 139 -2.16 -15.45 -0.26
CA ALA A 139 -1.32 -16.53 -0.79
C ALA A 139 -1.35 -16.59 -2.32
N ALA A 140 -2.50 -16.31 -2.94
CA ALA A 140 -2.62 -16.23 -4.40
C ALA A 140 -1.85 -15.04 -4.98
N GLY A 141 -1.86 -13.88 -4.29
CA GLY A 141 -1.07 -12.70 -4.67
C GLY A 141 0.42 -13.03 -4.73
N ILE A 142 0.98 -13.54 -3.63
CA ILE A 142 2.40 -13.94 -3.54
C ILE A 142 2.77 -14.98 -4.60
N ALA A 143 1.91 -15.97 -4.86
CA ALA A 143 2.20 -17.00 -5.85
C ALA A 143 2.20 -16.48 -7.31
N SER A 144 1.50 -15.36 -7.57
CA SER A 144 1.26 -14.86 -8.94
C SER A 144 2.39 -14.02 -9.53
N GLU A 145 3.28 -13.49 -8.69
CA GLU A 145 4.41 -12.63 -9.11
C GLU A 145 5.36 -13.37 -10.07
N ARG A 146 5.37 -14.70 -10.02
CA ARG A 146 6.19 -15.55 -10.89
C ARG A 146 5.39 -15.99 -12.12
N GLY A 147 5.40 -15.16 -13.16
CA GLY A 147 4.99 -15.56 -14.50
C GLY A 147 3.60 -15.08 -14.95
N THR A 148 3.00 -14.11 -14.26
CA THR A 148 1.84 -13.38 -14.77
C THR A 148 2.10 -11.88 -14.72
N ASP A 149 1.23 -11.09 -15.35
CA ASP A 149 1.29 -9.63 -15.29
C ASP A 149 0.03 -9.04 -14.61
N PRO A 150 -0.04 -9.07 -13.26
CA PRO A 150 -1.19 -8.60 -12.49
C PRO A 150 -1.73 -7.22 -12.89
N PHE A 151 -0.86 -6.26 -13.19
CA PHE A 151 -1.25 -4.89 -13.51
C PHE A 151 -2.19 -4.78 -14.72
N PHE A 152 -2.05 -5.66 -15.70
CA PHE A 152 -2.89 -5.66 -16.89
C PHE A 152 -3.88 -6.82 -16.95
N GLU A 153 -3.52 -7.98 -16.40
CA GLU A 153 -4.32 -9.20 -16.54
C GLU A 153 -5.30 -9.39 -15.39
N ARG A 154 -4.83 -9.10 -14.15
CA ARG A 154 -5.53 -9.45 -12.90
C ARG A 154 -5.22 -8.45 -11.78
N PRO A 155 -5.70 -7.19 -11.88
CA PRO A 155 -5.33 -6.14 -10.93
C PRO A 155 -5.72 -6.44 -9.48
N GLU A 156 -6.70 -7.32 -9.27
CA GLU A 156 -7.08 -7.78 -7.93
C GLU A 156 -5.93 -8.48 -7.18
N LEU A 157 -4.97 -9.07 -7.90
CA LEU A 157 -3.80 -9.72 -7.31
C LEU A 157 -2.78 -8.73 -6.75
N ILE A 158 -2.77 -7.48 -7.24
CA ILE A 158 -1.95 -6.40 -6.67
C ILE A 158 -2.45 -6.08 -5.26
N ALA A 159 -3.76 -5.86 -5.10
CA ALA A 159 -4.36 -5.62 -3.79
C ALA A 159 -4.26 -6.84 -2.86
N ALA A 160 -4.08 -8.05 -3.41
CA ALA A 160 -4.09 -9.28 -2.64
C ALA A 160 -2.95 -9.36 -1.60
N ARG A 161 -1.81 -8.71 -1.84
CA ARG A 161 -0.72 -8.59 -0.83
C ARG A 161 -1.18 -7.84 0.43
N SER A 162 -2.21 -7.02 0.31
CA SER A 162 -2.86 -6.31 1.41
C SER A 162 -4.26 -6.87 1.76
N ALA A 163 -4.62 -8.06 1.26
CA ALA A 163 -5.90 -8.73 1.54
C ALA A 163 -6.28 -8.85 3.04
N PRO A 164 -5.35 -8.94 4.00
CA PRO A 164 -5.69 -8.92 5.43
C PRO A 164 -6.46 -7.67 5.87
N LEU A 165 -6.27 -6.52 5.22
CA LEU A 165 -7.04 -5.31 5.49
C LEU A 165 -8.53 -5.45 5.13
N LEU A 166 -8.89 -6.41 4.27
CA LEU A 166 -10.27 -6.70 3.91
C LEU A 166 -11.07 -7.31 5.09
N LEU A 167 -10.40 -7.78 6.15
CA LEU A 167 -11.08 -8.18 7.38
C LEU A 167 -11.90 -7.03 8.00
N CYS A 168 -11.46 -5.78 7.84
CA CYS A 168 -12.15 -4.59 8.34
C CYS A 168 -13.56 -4.44 7.72
N PRO A 169 -13.73 -4.30 6.40
CA PRO A 169 -15.05 -4.22 5.79
C PRO A 169 -15.86 -5.51 5.96
N LEU A 170 -15.23 -6.69 6.01
CA LEU A 170 -15.93 -7.95 6.30
C LEU A 170 -16.55 -7.97 7.71
N ALA A 171 -15.86 -7.43 8.70
CA ALA A 171 -16.35 -7.32 10.07
C ALA A 171 -17.44 -6.23 10.20
N LEU A 172 -17.22 -5.05 9.61
CA LEU A 172 -18.12 -3.91 9.74
C LEU A 172 -19.47 -4.11 9.03
N PHE A 173 -19.47 -4.82 7.90
CA PHE A 173 -20.65 -5.00 7.05
C PHE A 173 -21.14 -6.46 7.02
N GLU A 174 -21.00 -7.18 8.13
CA GLU A 174 -21.34 -8.61 8.24
C GLU A 174 -22.81 -8.91 7.83
N ASN A 175 -23.72 -7.95 7.98
CA ASN A 175 -25.16 -8.12 7.71
C ASN A 175 -25.67 -7.25 6.55
N ASP A 176 -24.78 -6.56 5.83
CA ASP A 176 -25.13 -5.73 4.69
C ASP A 176 -24.26 -6.14 3.50
N ASP A 177 -24.72 -7.15 2.76
CA ASP A 177 -23.98 -7.70 1.61
C ASP A 177 -23.71 -6.65 0.53
N ARG A 178 -24.64 -5.70 0.33
CA ARG A 178 -24.49 -4.63 -0.66
C ARG A 178 -23.39 -3.67 -0.25
N MET A 179 -23.43 -3.19 0.99
CA MET A 179 -22.42 -2.26 1.49
C MET A 179 -21.06 -2.95 1.65
N ARG A 180 -21.05 -4.23 2.04
CA ARG A 180 -19.83 -5.04 2.11
C ARG A 180 -19.17 -5.15 0.74
N ALA A 181 -19.92 -5.47 -0.31
CA ALA A 181 -19.38 -5.54 -1.66
C ALA A 181 -18.80 -4.20 -2.13
N ARG A 182 -19.52 -3.09 -1.86
CA ARG A 182 -19.05 -1.75 -2.19
C ARG A 182 -17.77 -1.37 -1.44
N ALA A 183 -17.72 -1.64 -0.14
CA ALA A 183 -16.56 -1.34 0.70
C ALA A 183 -15.34 -2.18 0.28
N LEU A 184 -15.53 -3.49 0.03
CA LEU A 184 -14.45 -4.36 -0.45
C LEU A 184 -13.84 -3.84 -1.74
N HIS A 185 -14.68 -3.51 -2.74
CA HIS A 185 -14.20 -2.97 -4.00
C HIS A 185 -13.45 -1.64 -3.81
N ALA A 186 -14.05 -0.68 -3.10
CA ALA A 186 -13.40 0.62 -2.86
C ALA A 186 -12.05 0.50 -2.14
N VAL A 187 -11.94 -0.44 -1.19
CA VAL A 187 -10.68 -0.71 -0.49
C VAL A 187 -9.67 -1.35 -1.43
N GLN A 188 -10.06 -2.35 -2.23
CA GLN A 188 -9.16 -2.98 -3.19
C GLN A 188 -8.61 -1.97 -4.20
N GLU A 189 -9.44 -1.09 -4.75
CA GLU A 189 -9.02 -0.03 -5.66
C GLU A 189 -8.02 0.94 -5.01
N ALA A 190 -8.27 1.34 -3.76
CA ALA A 190 -7.31 2.13 -2.98
C ALA A 190 -5.99 1.40 -2.73
N LEU A 191 -6.01 0.10 -2.49
CA LEU A 191 -4.80 -0.71 -2.29
C LEU A 191 -4.01 -0.89 -3.58
N ILE A 192 -4.67 -1.02 -4.74
CA ILE A 192 -3.97 -1.06 -6.04
C ILE A 192 -3.23 0.25 -6.27
N THR A 193 -3.92 1.39 -6.12
CA THR A 193 -3.31 2.70 -6.32
C THR A 193 -2.22 3.00 -5.30
N LEU A 194 -2.36 2.48 -4.08
CA LEU A 194 -1.31 2.56 -3.07
C LEU A 194 -0.06 1.78 -3.50
N GLN A 195 -0.23 0.52 -3.91
CA GLN A 195 0.88 -0.28 -4.43
C GLN A 195 1.52 0.40 -5.64
N MET A 196 0.75 1.06 -6.51
CA MET A 196 1.32 1.80 -7.62
C MET A 196 2.25 2.93 -7.17
N ALA A 197 1.90 3.62 -6.08
CA ALA A 197 2.72 4.68 -5.51
C ALA A 197 4.00 4.14 -4.84
N ASP A 198 3.87 3.02 -4.12
CA ASP A 198 5.01 2.31 -3.52
C ASP A 198 5.97 1.78 -4.62
N ASP A 199 5.43 1.15 -5.67
CA ASP A 199 6.20 0.67 -6.83
C ASP A 199 6.98 1.78 -7.55
N TRP A 200 6.46 3.03 -7.53
CA TRP A 200 7.22 4.18 -8.04
C TRP A 200 8.37 4.57 -7.12
N ALA A 201 8.21 4.46 -5.80
CA ALA A 201 9.28 4.77 -4.86
C ALA A 201 10.39 3.72 -4.90
N ASP A 202 10.01 2.45 -5.10
CA ASP A 202 10.88 1.30 -4.84
C ASP A 202 11.33 0.54 -6.11
N TYR A 203 10.95 0.98 -7.33
CA TYR A 203 11.26 0.26 -8.59
C TYR A 203 12.72 -0.15 -8.78
N ALA A 204 13.67 0.65 -8.28
CA ALA A 204 15.09 0.35 -8.42
C ALA A 204 15.52 -0.84 -7.55
N GLU A 205 14.97 -0.94 -6.33
CA GLU A 205 15.18 -2.06 -5.41
C GLU A 205 14.44 -3.29 -5.93
N ASP A 206 13.17 -3.15 -6.28
CA ASP A 206 12.35 -4.25 -6.83
C ASP A 206 12.99 -4.89 -8.06
N LEU A 207 13.55 -4.08 -8.96
CA LEU A 207 14.21 -4.57 -10.16
C LEU A 207 15.51 -5.32 -9.84
N GLN A 208 16.24 -4.89 -8.81
CA GLN A 208 17.47 -5.56 -8.37
C GLN A 208 17.15 -6.91 -7.72
N GLU A 209 16.05 -6.99 -6.96
CA GLU A 209 15.60 -8.20 -6.28
C GLU A 209 14.83 -9.15 -7.20
N GLY A 210 14.38 -8.66 -8.35
CA GLY A 210 13.56 -9.43 -9.31
C GLY A 210 12.10 -9.54 -8.87
N SER A 211 11.65 -8.67 -7.97
CA SER A 211 10.28 -8.56 -7.47
C SER A 211 9.36 -7.97 -8.54
N TYR A 212 8.08 -8.31 -8.47
CA TYR A 212 7.09 -7.73 -9.39
C TYR A 212 6.86 -6.25 -9.07
N ASN A 213 6.80 -5.42 -10.10
CA ASN A 213 6.57 -3.98 -9.98
C ASN A 213 5.71 -3.48 -11.16
N CYS A 214 4.62 -2.76 -10.87
CA CYS A 214 3.64 -2.30 -11.85
C CYS A 214 4.22 -1.28 -12.84
N LEU A 215 5.15 -0.42 -12.40
CA LEU A 215 5.81 0.56 -13.27
C LEU A 215 6.75 -0.15 -14.27
N VAL A 216 7.50 -1.15 -13.79
CA VAL A 216 8.36 -1.99 -14.65
C VAL A 216 7.51 -2.79 -15.63
N SER A 217 6.38 -3.34 -15.19
CA SER A 217 5.40 -4.00 -16.05
C SER A 217 4.90 -3.07 -17.17
N LEU A 218 4.51 -1.83 -16.83
CA LEU A 218 4.11 -0.84 -17.84
C LEU A 218 5.21 -0.60 -18.87
N HIS A 219 6.46 -0.45 -18.44
CA HIS A 219 7.59 -0.29 -19.35
C HIS A 219 7.72 -1.46 -20.32
N ARG A 220 7.67 -2.70 -19.80
CA ARG A 220 7.73 -3.92 -20.63
C ARG A 220 6.62 -3.93 -21.66
N ARG A 221 5.39 -3.60 -21.24
CA ARG A 221 4.21 -3.56 -22.11
C ARG A 221 4.37 -2.55 -23.25
N GLU A 222 4.81 -1.33 -22.94
CA GLU A 222 5.00 -0.26 -23.94
C GLU A 222 6.11 -0.57 -24.94
N ARG A 223 7.11 -1.34 -24.52
CA ARG A 223 8.22 -1.77 -25.36
C ARG A 223 8.01 -3.14 -26.01
N ALA A 224 6.86 -3.78 -25.77
CA ALA A 224 6.56 -5.15 -26.20
C ALA A 224 7.67 -6.15 -25.82
N LEU A 225 8.22 -6.01 -24.61
CA LEU A 225 9.26 -6.88 -24.08
C LEU A 225 8.65 -8.09 -23.38
N PRO A 226 9.27 -9.28 -23.48
CA PRO A 226 8.88 -10.42 -22.65
C PRO A 226 9.18 -10.16 -21.16
N LEU A 227 8.53 -10.90 -20.27
CA LEU A 227 8.67 -10.76 -18.81
C LEU A 227 10.12 -11.01 -18.36
N GLU A 228 10.83 -11.89 -19.04
CA GLU A 228 12.18 -12.34 -18.72
C GLU A 228 13.28 -11.45 -19.34
N ALA A 229 12.91 -10.45 -20.16
CA ALA A 229 13.91 -9.57 -20.74
C ALA A 229 14.66 -8.82 -19.63
N PRO A 230 16.00 -8.76 -19.65
CA PRO A 230 16.74 -8.00 -18.66
C PRO A 230 16.43 -6.51 -18.82
N LEU A 231 16.18 -5.85 -17.68
CA LEU A 231 16.00 -4.41 -17.59
C LEU A 231 16.94 -3.89 -16.50
N THR A 232 17.36 -2.65 -16.66
CA THR A 232 18.14 -1.89 -15.68
C THR A 232 17.30 -0.73 -15.15
N SER A 233 17.66 -0.20 -13.98
CA SER A 233 17.00 1.01 -13.45
C SER A 233 17.10 2.18 -14.44
N GLY A 234 18.22 2.26 -15.18
CA GLY A 234 18.42 3.25 -16.23
C GLY A 234 17.42 3.17 -17.39
N ASP A 235 16.91 1.98 -17.73
CA ASP A 235 15.87 1.82 -18.77
C ASP A 235 14.54 2.43 -18.31
N ILE A 236 14.21 2.26 -17.03
CA ILE A 236 13.02 2.83 -16.40
C ILE A 236 13.19 4.35 -16.26
N ASP A 237 14.35 4.83 -15.79
CA ASP A 237 14.68 6.25 -15.71
C ASP A 237 14.51 6.92 -17.08
N GLN A 238 15.05 6.32 -18.14
CA GLN A 238 14.92 6.86 -19.48
C GLN A 238 13.44 6.93 -19.91
N ALA A 239 12.66 5.89 -19.65
CA ALA A 239 11.24 5.89 -20.00
C ALA A 239 10.42 6.93 -19.23
N VAL A 240 10.75 7.14 -17.95
CA VAL A 240 10.10 8.14 -17.09
C VAL A 240 10.52 9.55 -17.51
N TYR A 241 11.81 9.87 -17.45
CA TYR A 241 12.31 11.23 -17.60
C TYR A 241 12.37 11.72 -19.04
N ALA A 242 12.63 10.83 -20.01
CA ALA A 242 12.62 11.20 -21.43
C ALA A 242 11.29 10.88 -22.11
N GLY A 243 10.69 9.72 -21.78
CA GLY A 243 9.49 9.19 -22.44
C GLY A 243 8.13 9.55 -21.80
N GLY A 244 8.13 10.25 -20.66
CA GLY A 244 6.91 10.66 -19.96
C GLY A 244 6.06 9.49 -19.45
N MET A 245 6.66 8.32 -19.23
CA MET A 245 5.95 7.09 -18.83
C MET A 245 5.18 7.25 -17.52
N LEU A 246 5.70 8.05 -16.57
CA LEU A 246 5.03 8.27 -15.29
C LEU A 246 3.69 9.00 -15.43
N GLY A 247 3.52 9.83 -16.46
CA GLY A 247 2.24 10.45 -16.77
C GLY A 247 1.18 9.40 -17.14
N ARG A 248 1.53 8.46 -18.03
CA ARG A 248 0.66 7.34 -18.40
C ARG A 248 0.40 6.39 -17.24
N TYR A 249 1.39 6.19 -16.38
CA TYR A 249 1.22 5.41 -15.15
C TYR A 249 0.21 6.08 -14.20
N ALA A 250 0.30 7.41 -14.01
CA ALA A 250 -0.64 8.17 -13.21
C ALA A 250 -2.08 8.12 -13.78
N GLU A 251 -2.26 8.12 -15.10
CA GLU A 251 -3.59 7.99 -15.74
C GLU A 251 -4.36 6.74 -15.30
N TYR A 252 -3.68 5.62 -14.99
CA TYR A 252 -4.34 4.44 -14.43
C TYR A 252 -4.97 4.74 -13.06
N ALA A 253 -4.25 5.45 -12.19
CA ALA A 253 -4.75 5.88 -10.89
C ALA A 253 -5.90 6.89 -11.04
N SER A 254 -5.80 7.84 -11.97
CA SER A 254 -6.85 8.84 -12.25
C SER A 254 -8.14 8.21 -12.75
N ARG A 255 -8.05 7.18 -13.61
CA ARG A 255 -9.22 6.44 -14.09
C ARG A 255 -9.93 5.73 -12.93
N ARG A 256 -9.18 5.05 -12.06
CA ARG A 256 -9.73 4.43 -10.85
C ARG A 256 -10.39 5.45 -9.92
N GLN A 257 -9.77 6.61 -9.75
CA GLN A 257 -10.37 7.70 -8.96
C GLN A 257 -11.73 8.11 -9.52
N THR A 258 -11.84 8.25 -10.84
CA THR A 258 -13.10 8.62 -11.51
C THR A 258 -14.20 7.60 -11.26
N GLU A 259 -13.88 6.31 -11.30
CA GLU A 259 -14.83 5.22 -10.99
C GLU A 259 -15.28 5.27 -9.52
N LEU A 260 -14.33 5.53 -8.62
CA LEU A 260 -14.53 5.61 -7.17
C LEU A 260 -15.34 6.82 -6.70
N GLU A 261 -15.49 7.87 -7.51
CA GLU A 261 -16.34 9.02 -7.16
C GLU A 261 -17.79 8.61 -6.86
N SER A 262 -18.28 7.55 -7.50
CA SER A 262 -19.62 6.99 -7.23
C SER A 262 -19.78 6.36 -5.83
N TYR A 263 -18.69 6.23 -5.08
CA TYR A 263 -18.64 5.69 -3.71
C TYR A 263 -18.44 6.78 -2.66
N ARG A 264 -18.21 8.04 -3.06
CA ARG A 264 -17.90 9.16 -2.15
C ARG A 264 -18.97 9.42 -1.10
N ALA A 265 -20.24 9.21 -1.45
CA ALA A 265 -21.34 9.37 -0.50
C ALA A 265 -21.27 8.37 0.66
N ASP A 266 -20.77 7.16 0.40
CA ASP A 266 -20.67 6.10 1.41
C ASP A 266 -19.35 6.19 2.18
N PHE A 267 -18.23 6.45 1.48
CA PHE A 267 -16.88 6.32 2.04
C PHE A 267 -16.00 7.56 1.78
N PRO A 268 -16.43 8.78 2.15
CA PRO A 268 -15.76 10.02 1.73
C PRO A 268 -14.26 10.05 2.09
N GLY A 269 -13.90 9.58 3.30
CA GLY A 269 -12.50 9.56 3.74
C GLY A 269 -11.61 8.57 2.96
N LEU A 270 -12.15 7.44 2.53
CA LEU A 270 -11.42 6.48 1.69
C LEU A 270 -11.23 7.03 0.27
N ILE A 271 -12.25 7.70 -0.25
CA ILE A 271 -12.16 8.31 -1.59
C ILE A 271 -11.22 9.51 -1.58
N ASP A 272 -11.18 10.30 -0.50
CA ASP A 272 -10.18 11.36 -0.32
C ASP A 272 -8.76 10.81 -0.22
N PHE A 273 -8.59 9.67 0.46
CA PHE A 273 -7.30 8.97 0.51
C PHE A 273 -6.85 8.52 -0.88
N HIS A 274 -7.72 7.82 -1.63
CA HIS A 274 -7.39 7.43 -3.01
C HIS A 274 -7.08 8.65 -3.88
N ALA A 275 -7.86 9.73 -3.77
CA ALA A 275 -7.65 10.96 -4.53
C ALA A 275 -6.28 11.58 -4.23
N ALA A 276 -5.83 11.53 -2.97
CA ALA A 276 -4.51 12.00 -2.59
C ALA A 276 -3.39 11.16 -3.24
N LEU A 277 -3.53 9.83 -3.27
CA LEU A 277 -2.55 8.95 -3.91
C LEU A 277 -2.46 9.20 -5.42
N ALA A 278 -3.61 9.22 -6.11
CA ALA A 278 -3.67 9.50 -7.55
C ALA A 278 -3.11 10.89 -7.87
N GLY A 279 -3.48 11.90 -7.09
CA GLY A 279 -2.99 13.27 -7.25
C GLY A 279 -1.49 13.41 -6.97
N ASP A 280 -0.92 12.62 -6.05
CA ASP A 280 0.53 12.62 -5.81
C ASP A 280 1.30 12.03 -6.99
N LEU A 281 0.83 10.94 -7.59
CA LEU A 281 1.40 10.39 -8.84
C LEU A 281 1.33 11.40 -9.99
N GLU A 282 0.17 12.02 -10.22
CA GLU A 282 -0.01 13.06 -11.24
C GLU A 282 0.91 14.27 -11.02
N ARG A 283 1.05 14.72 -9.77
CA ARG A 283 1.90 15.85 -9.40
C ARG A 283 3.37 15.53 -9.64
N ILE A 284 3.83 14.32 -9.30
CA ILE A 284 5.22 13.89 -9.57
C ILE A 284 5.46 13.84 -11.07
N ALA A 285 4.56 13.21 -11.84
CA ALA A 285 4.66 13.15 -13.29
C ALA A 285 4.72 14.54 -13.94
N SER A 286 3.83 15.45 -13.53
CA SER A 286 3.78 16.82 -14.03
C SER A 286 5.04 17.62 -13.65
N GLY A 287 5.59 17.38 -12.45
CA GLY A 287 6.84 17.98 -12.00
C GLY A 287 8.03 17.57 -12.87
N ILE A 288 8.12 16.28 -13.22
CA ILE A 288 9.16 15.75 -14.11
C ILE A 288 9.05 16.38 -15.50
N GLU A 289 7.85 16.46 -16.09
CA GLU A 289 7.67 17.08 -17.42
C GLU A 289 7.94 18.59 -17.41
N THR A 290 7.58 19.29 -16.34
CA THR A 290 7.88 20.73 -16.18
C THR A 290 9.39 20.97 -16.10
N GLU A 291 10.11 20.15 -15.32
CA GLU A 291 11.57 20.26 -15.20
C GLU A 291 12.26 19.97 -16.52
N LYS A 292 11.80 18.96 -17.26
CA LYS A 292 12.28 18.64 -18.62
C LYS A 292 12.08 19.81 -19.58
N GLN A 293 10.91 20.44 -19.59
CA GLN A 293 10.66 21.63 -20.41
C GLN A 293 11.58 22.79 -20.01
N ARG A 294 11.78 23.00 -18.69
CA ARG A 294 12.69 24.02 -18.16
C ARG A 294 14.14 23.77 -18.60
N LEU A 295 14.62 22.52 -18.54
CA LEU A 295 15.96 22.14 -18.98
C LEU A 295 16.12 22.25 -20.51
N ALA A 296 15.09 21.93 -21.28
CA ALA A 296 15.10 22.13 -22.72
C ALA A 296 15.23 23.62 -23.08
N LEU A 297 14.49 24.50 -22.40
CA LEU A 297 14.54 25.96 -22.60
C LEU A 297 15.83 26.59 -22.03
N GLY A 298 16.30 26.12 -20.88
CA GLY A 298 17.50 26.59 -20.20
C GLY A 298 18.80 26.13 -20.86
N GLY A 299 18.84 24.88 -21.35
CA GLY A 299 19.94 24.35 -22.15
C GLY A 299 20.03 25.02 -23.53
N LEU A 300 18.88 25.37 -24.12
CA LEU A 300 18.83 26.22 -25.32
C LEU A 300 19.38 27.63 -25.01
N ASN A 301 19.00 28.24 -23.88
CA ASN A 301 19.55 29.54 -23.47
C ASN A 301 21.05 29.49 -23.17
N TYR A 302 21.55 28.42 -22.53
CA TYR A 302 22.99 28.22 -22.33
C TYR A 302 23.73 28.06 -23.66
N TRP A 303 23.13 27.38 -24.64
CA TRP A 303 23.70 27.22 -25.98
C TRP A 303 23.61 28.50 -26.84
N LEU A 304 22.54 29.27 -26.69
CA LEU A 304 22.32 30.54 -27.39
C LEU A 304 23.14 31.70 -26.81
N LEU A 305 23.37 31.72 -25.48
CA LEU A 305 24.16 32.75 -24.79
C LEU A 305 25.63 32.36 -24.61
N GLY A 306 25.98 31.08 -24.76
CA GLY A 306 27.36 30.57 -24.70
C GLY A 306 28.16 30.71 -25.98
N ARG A 307 27.66 31.45 -26.98
CA ARG A 307 28.32 31.73 -28.26
C ARG A 307 28.73 33.20 -28.43
N ASP A 308 29.07 33.89 -27.36
CA ASP A 308 29.89 35.10 -27.47
C ASP A 308 31.34 34.76 -27.14
N HIS A 309 32.06 34.26 -28.14
CA HIS A 309 33.52 34.40 -28.18
C HIS A 309 33.86 35.80 -28.69
N PRO A 310 34.74 36.52 -27.98
CA PRO A 310 35.68 37.39 -28.65
C PRO A 310 37.09 36.79 -28.53
N SER A 311 37.62 36.48 -29.71
CA SER A 311 38.97 36.76 -30.24
C SER A 311 40.03 37.30 -29.28
#